data_AF-A7A4D9-F1
#
_entry.id   AF-A7A4D9-F1
#
_cell.length_a   1.000
_cell.length_b   1.000
_cell.length_c   1.000
_cell.angle_alpha   90.00
_cell.angle_beta   90.00
_cell.angle_gamma   90.00
#
_symmetry.space_group_name_H-M   'P 1'
#
loop_
_entity.id
_entity.type
_entity.pdbx_description
1 polymer ?
#
loop_
_entity_poly.entity_id
_entity_poly.type
_entity_poly.pdbx_seq_one_letter_code
_entity_poly.pdbx_strand_id
1 'polypeptide(L)' 'MSHAMNRYWVNFAATGDPNGSGLPEWTACGPDGQRYMLFGGCHDTPGNVSCVMVK' A
#
# COMPACT_ATOMS: atom_id res chain seq x y z
N MET A 1 -8.37 7.12 -2.59
CA MET A 1 -6.96 6.68 -2.66
C MET A 1 -6.11 7.20 -1.49
N SER A 2 -6.07 8.51 -1.21
CA SER A 2 -5.23 9.10 -0.15
C SER A 2 -5.46 8.55 1.27
N HIS A 3 -6.71 8.33 1.67
CA HIS A 3 -7.03 7.85 3.02
C HIS A 3 -6.55 6.42 3.33
N ALA A 4 -6.45 5.54 2.34
CA ALA A 4 -5.93 4.19 2.56
C ALA A 4 -4.42 4.24 2.74
N MET A 5 -3.70 4.88 1.80
CA MET A 5 -2.25 5.03 1.85
C MET A 5 -1.78 5.76 3.12
N ASN A 6 -2.49 6.81 3.56
CA ASN A 6 -2.17 7.52 4.79
C ASN A 6 -2.35 6.62 6.02
N ARG A 7 -3.43 5.82 6.10
CA ARG A 7 -3.64 4.90 7.23
C ARG A 7 -2.55 3.82 7.31
N TYR A 8 -2.14 3.23 6.19
CA TYR A 8 -1.03 2.27 6.19
C TYR A 8 0.28 2.92 6.68
N TRP A 9 0.60 4.14 6.23
CA TRP A 9 1.80 4.87 6.68
C TRP A 9 1.75 5.22 8.16
N VAL A 10 0.61 5.72 8.65
CA VAL A 10 0.44 6.07 10.07
C VAL A 10 0.55 4.84 10.96
N ASN A 11 -0.07 3.72 10.57
CA ASN A 11 0.05 2.45 11.31
C ASN A 11 1.50 1.98 11.35
N PHE A 12 2.19 2.01 10.22
CA PHE A 12 3.62 1.65 10.17
C PHE A 12 4.48 2.54 11.07
N ALA A 13 4.27 3.85 11.04
CA ALA A 13 5.02 4.79 11.88
C ALA A 13 4.73 4.58 13.38
N ALA A 14 3.52 4.14 13.74
CA ALA A 14 3.10 3.94 15.12
C ALA A 14 3.52 2.59 15.70
N THR A 15 3.42 1.50 14.93
CA THR A 15 3.56 0.12 15.44
C THR A 15 4.59 -0.72 14.71
N GLY A 16 5.12 -0.24 13.58
CA GLY A 16 5.95 -1.03 12.66
C GLY A 16 5.14 -1.98 11.78
N ASP A 17 3.83 -2.13 11.98
CA ASP A 17 2.95 -2.88 11.10
C ASP A 17 1.98 -1.94 10.37
N PRO A 18 2.06 -1.82 9.03
CA PRO A 18 1.12 -1.00 8.27
C PRO A 18 -0.32 -1.55 8.33
N ASN A 19 -0.52 -2.82 8.67
CA ASN A 19 -1.84 -3.44 8.71
C ASN A 19 -2.70 -2.90 9.87
N GLY A 20 -4.01 -2.84 9.65
CA GLY A 20 -4.95 -2.37 10.66
C GLY A 20 -6.40 -2.66 10.27
N SER A 21 -7.32 -2.47 11.22
CA SER A 21 -8.74 -2.75 11.01
C SER A 21 -9.32 -1.91 9.85
N GLY A 22 -10.02 -2.56 8.92
CA GLY A 22 -10.66 -1.89 7.78
C GLY A 22 -9.71 -1.55 6.62
N LEU A 23 -8.52 -2.16 6.60
CA LEU A 23 -7.59 -2.15 5.47
C LEU A 23 -7.39 -3.58 4.96
N PRO A 24 -7.29 -3.80 3.64
CA PRO A 24 -6.89 -5.10 3.12
C PRO A 24 -5.51 -5.50 3.63
N GLU A 25 -5.29 -6.79 3.81
CA GLU A 25 -4.00 -7.27 4.29
C GLU A 25 -2.90 -6.95 3.28
N TRP A 26 -1.83 -6.31 3.76
CA TRP A 26 -0.61 -6.08 3.01
C TRP A 26 0.49 -6.98 3.55
N THR A 27 0.69 -8.10 2.84
CA THR A 27 1.73 -9.08 3.17
C THR A 27 3.11 -8.49 2.94
N ALA A 28 4.03 -8.75 3.88
CA ALA A 28 5.43 -8.32 3.79
C ALA A 28 6.17 -8.96 2.61
N CYS A 29 7.18 -8.26 2.09
CA CYS A 29 8.11 -8.84 1.13
C CYS A 29 8.94 -9.91 1.84
N GLY A 30 8.83 -11.15 1.36
CA GLY A 30 9.66 -12.28 1.80
C GLY A 30 10.87 -12.46 0.89
N PRO A 31 11.76 -13.42 1.22
CA PRO A 31 12.89 -13.80 0.36
C PRO A 31 12.44 -14.28 -1.03
N ASP A 32 11.18 -14.67 -1.18
CA ASP A 32 10.58 -15.20 -2.42
C ASP A 32 10.18 -14.09 -3.42
N GLY A 33 10.43 -12.82 -3.10
CA GLY A 33 10.28 -11.69 -4.04
C GLY A 33 9.60 -10.46 -3.44
N GLN A 34 9.76 -9.33 -4.14
CA GLN A 34 9.11 -8.07 -3.79
C GLN A 34 7.59 -8.15 -4.06
N ARG A 35 6.80 -7.85 -3.03
CA ARG A 35 5.33 -7.78 -3.08
C ARG A 35 4.89 -6.33 -3.00
N TYR A 36 4.12 -5.91 -3.98
CA TYR A 36 3.67 -4.53 -4.12
C TYR A 36 2.16 -4.44 -3.92
N MET A 37 1.72 -3.47 -3.13
CA MET A 37 0.31 -3.11 -3.08
C MET A 37 0.05 -1.97 -4.08
N LEU A 38 -0.72 -2.28 -5.11
CA LEU A 38 -1.16 -1.30 -6.10
C LEU A 38 -2.41 -0.60 -5.58
N PHE A 39 -2.27 0.69 -5.25
CA PHE A 39 -3.41 1.55 -4.98
C PHE A 39 -3.93 2.12 -6.30
N GLY A 40 -4.81 1.39 -7.01
CA GLY A 40 -5.37 1.90 -8.25
C GLY A 40 -6.34 0.98 -8.99
N GLY A 41 -7.50 1.55 -9.32
CA GLY A 41 -8.36 1.30 -10.47
C GLY A 41 -9.25 2.55 -10.58
N CYS A 42 -9.53 3.19 -11.72
CA CYS A 42 -9.29 2.93 -13.15
C CYS A 42 -9.49 4.26 -13.92
N HIS A 43 -9.24 4.23 -15.25
CA HIS A 43 -9.69 5.15 -16.31
C HIS A 43 -8.82 6.40 -16.59
N ASP A 44 -8.19 6.36 -17.77
CA ASP A 44 -7.78 7.50 -18.61
C ASP A 44 -6.81 8.53 -18.05
N THR A 45 -5.52 8.20 -18.00
CA THR A 45 -4.48 9.23 -18.18
C THR A 45 -3.20 8.60 -18.75
N PRO A 46 -2.62 9.13 -19.84
CA PRO A 46 -1.35 8.62 -20.37
C PRO A 46 -0.21 9.13 -19.49
N GLY A 47 -0.01 8.48 -18.34
CA GLY A 47 0.98 8.90 -17.35
C GLY A 47 0.73 8.26 -15.99
N ASN A 48 0.91 6.93 -15.93
CA ASN A 48 0.77 6.12 -14.73
C ASN A 48 1.60 6.66 -13.55
N VAL A 49 0.96 7.37 -12.61
CA VAL A 49 1.45 7.47 -11.22
C VAL A 49 0.66 6.48 -10.37
N SER A 50 0.99 5.20 -10.51
CA SER A 50 0.62 4.21 -9.51
C SER A 50 1.42 4.54 -8.24
N CYS A 51 0.76 5.08 -7.21
CA CYS A 51 1.38 5.18 -5.90
C CYS A 51 1.51 3.77 -5.33
N VAL A 52 2.72 3.21 -5.44
CA VAL A 52 3.05 1.90 -4.91
C VAL A 52 3.70 2.07 -3.55
N MET A 53 3.22 1.33 -2.58
CA MET A 53 3.96 1.15 -1.34
C MET A 53 4.68 -0.19 -1.38
N VAL A 54 5.91 -0.21 -0.86
CA VAL A 54 6.74 -1.40 -0.67
C VAL A 54 6.90 -1.59 0.84
N LYS A 55 6.62 -2.80 1.34
CA LYS A 55 6.78 -3.18 2.74
C LYS A 55 8.11 -3.89 2.91
#